data_AF-A0A7J2X268-F1
#
_entry.id   AF-A0A7J2X268-F1
#
_cell.length_a   1.000
_cell.length_b   1.000
_cell.length_c   1.000
_cell.angle_alpha   90.00
_cell.angle_beta   90.00
_cell.angle_gamma   90.00
#
_symmetry.space_group_name_H-M   'P 1'
#
loop_
_entity.id
_entity.type
_entity.pdbx_description
1 polymer ?
#
loop_
_entity_poly.entity_id
_entity_poly.type
_entity_poly.pdbx_seq_one_letter_code
_entity_poly.pdbx_strand_id
1 'polypeptide(L)'
;MVIIDRQGIIRETRTERFGEVNSPKYPRNKAWTLRLQALGRLLRYAYHHRVGIVVYEDLFKIKRRIKKTKNRSGNRKANRFPKRKLLEYAITMALKYNFKVYLVNPSYTSRLAEKIKDRFGLDKHTVSAYLLGLRYLNPETYKRLLDRDT
;
A
#
# COMPACT_ATOMS: atom_id res chain seq x y z
N MET A 1 -1.95 -5.57 -2.17
CA MET A 1 -2.66 -4.87 -3.25
C MET A 1 -4.12 -5.28 -3.17
N VAL A 2 -5.03 -4.34 -3.37
CA VAL A 2 -6.47 -4.58 -3.44
C VAL A 2 -6.97 -4.00 -4.75
N ILE A 3 -7.81 -4.74 -5.46
CA ILE A 3 -8.53 -4.27 -6.64
C ILE A 3 -9.96 -4.07 -6.22
N ILE A 4 -10.47 -2.86 -6.42
CA ILE A 4 -11.86 -2.49 -6.20
C ILE A 4 -12.50 -2.09 -7.52
N ASP A 5 -13.80 -2.32 -7.65
CA ASP A 5 -14.57 -1.80 -8.77
C ASP A 5 -15.00 -0.34 -8.56
N ARG A 6 -15.84 0.18 -9.47
CA ARG A 6 -16.36 1.56 -9.42
C ARG A 6 -17.37 1.79 -8.30
N GLN A 7 -17.94 0.73 -7.74
CA GLN A 7 -18.87 0.77 -6.61
C GLN A 7 -18.13 0.69 -5.27
N GLY A 8 -16.81 0.48 -5.28
CA GLY A 8 -16.00 0.31 -4.09
C GLY A 8 -16.06 -1.11 -3.52
N ILE A 9 -16.50 -2.09 -4.30
CA ILE A 9 -16.51 -3.50 -3.89
C ILE A 9 -15.14 -4.11 -4.16
N ILE A 10 -14.60 -4.83 -3.17
CA ILE A 10 -13.36 -5.59 -3.33
C ILE A 10 -13.61 -6.72 -4.32
N ARG A 11 -12.88 -6.70 -5.43
CA ARG A 11 -12.92 -7.76 -6.44
C ARG A 11 -11.79 -8.75 -6.22
N GLU A 12 -10.60 -8.27 -5.89
CA GLU A 12 -9.45 -9.13 -5.69
C GLU A 12 -8.48 -8.58 -4.64
N THR A 13 -7.75 -9.50 -3.99
CA THR A 13 -6.64 -9.16 -3.09
C THR A 13 -5.40 -9.96 -3.45
N ARG A 14 -4.24 -9.29 -3.48
CA ARG A 14 -2.97 -9.95 -3.79
C ARG A 14 -1.85 -9.39 -2.93
N THR A 15 -1.12 -10.27 -2.27
CA THR A 15 -0.01 -9.91 -1.38
C THR A 15 1.25 -10.65 -1.77
N GLU A 16 2.28 -9.90 -2.14
CA GLU A 16 3.62 -10.44 -2.38
C GLU A 16 4.44 -10.37 -1.08
N ARG A 17 4.96 -11.50 -0.62
CA ARG A 17 5.80 -11.60 0.58
C ARG A 17 7.23 -11.93 0.17
N PHE A 18 8.20 -11.28 0.81
CA PHE A 18 9.63 -11.50 0.61
C PHE A 18 10.35 -11.45 1.96
N GLY A 19 10.14 -12.50 2.78
CA GLY A 19 10.55 -12.54 4.19
C GLY A 19 12.07 -12.46 4.39
N GLU A 20 12.83 -13.11 3.51
CA GLU A 20 14.30 -13.18 3.49
C GLU A 20 15.00 -11.82 3.44
N VAL A 21 14.33 -10.82 2.84
CA VAL A 21 14.84 -9.47 2.65
C VAL A 21 15.05 -8.73 3.98
N ASN A 22 14.43 -9.25 5.04
CA ASN A 22 14.50 -8.71 6.39
C ASN A 22 15.51 -9.44 7.29
N SER A 23 16.20 -10.45 6.78
CA SER A 23 17.23 -11.20 7.53
C SER A 23 18.44 -10.31 7.82
N PRO A 24 19.09 -10.47 8.99
CA PRO A 24 20.36 -9.81 9.27
C PRO A 24 21.37 -10.07 8.15
N LYS A 25 22.19 -9.07 7.81
CA LYS A 25 23.23 -9.14 6.78
C LYS A 25 22.75 -9.41 5.34
N TYR A 26 21.44 -9.43 5.07
CA TYR A 26 20.94 -9.59 3.70
C TYR A 26 21.40 -8.43 2.79
N PRO A 27 21.99 -8.70 1.61
CA PRO A 27 22.56 -7.64 0.76
C PRO A 27 21.51 -6.63 0.30
N ARG A 28 21.82 -5.33 0.43
CA ARG A 28 20.89 -4.23 0.07
C ARG A 28 20.47 -4.24 -1.40
N ASN A 29 21.39 -4.58 -2.30
CA ASN A 29 21.10 -4.63 -3.74
C ASN A 29 20.15 -5.79 -4.07
N LYS A 30 20.40 -6.99 -3.53
CA LYS A 30 19.47 -8.13 -3.64
C LYS A 30 18.10 -7.81 -3.06
N ALA A 31 18.07 -7.11 -1.92
CA ALA A 31 16.85 -6.66 -1.27
C ALA A 31 16.03 -5.70 -2.15
N TRP A 32 16.72 -4.82 -2.87
CA TRP A 32 16.10 -3.88 -3.78
C TRP A 32 15.52 -4.59 -5.00
N THR A 33 16.28 -5.47 -5.63
CA THR A 33 15.83 -6.28 -6.78
C THR A 33 14.57 -7.08 -6.47
N LEU A 34 14.52 -7.78 -5.33
CA LEU A 34 13.34 -8.55 -4.92
C LEU A 34 12.10 -7.69 -4.72
N ARG A 35 12.25 -6.49 -4.15
CA ARG A 35 11.14 -5.55 -3.99
C ARG A 35 10.60 -5.07 -5.33
N LEU A 36 11.49 -4.76 -6.28
CA LEU A 36 11.09 -4.34 -7.63
C LEU A 36 10.43 -5.47 -8.41
N GLN A 37 10.92 -6.70 -8.28
CA GLN A 37 10.28 -7.88 -8.88
C GLN A 37 8.89 -8.11 -8.29
N ALA A 38 8.72 -8.02 -6.97
CA ALA A 38 7.42 -8.12 -6.31
C ALA A 38 6.45 -7.03 -6.80
N LEU A 39 6.91 -5.79 -6.90
CA LEU A 39 6.13 -4.69 -7.45
C LEU A 39 5.74 -4.96 -8.92
N GLY A 40 6.66 -5.44 -9.75
CA GLY A 40 6.39 -5.81 -11.14
C GLY A 40 5.34 -6.90 -11.26
N ARG A 41 5.39 -7.94 -10.40
CA ARG A 41 4.36 -8.99 -10.35
C ARG A 41 2.98 -8.44 -9.99
N LEU A 42 2.91 -7.53 -9.01
CA LEU A 42 1.64 -6.88 -8.63
C LEU A 42 1.07 -6.02 -9.78
N LEU A 43 1.91 -5.24 -10.46
CA LEU A 43 1.47 -4.43 -11.59
C LEU A 43 1.02 -5.27 -12.78
N ARG A 44 1.75 -6.35 -13.09
CA ARG A 44 1.34 -7.31 -14.11
C ARG A 44 0.01 -7.98 -13.74
N TYR A 45 -0.19 -8.34 -12.48
CA TYR A 45 -1.46 -8.88 -11.99
C TYR A 45 -2.60 -7.88 -12.23
N ALA A 46 -2.41 -6.61 -11.84
CA ALA A 46 -3.39 -5.55 -12.07
C ALA A 46 -3.70 -5.35 -13.57
N TYR A 47 -2.68 -5.43 -14.43
CA TYR A 47 -2.82 -5.30 -15.88
C TYR A 47 -3.72 -6.39 -16.45
N HIS A 48 -3.49 -7.66 -16.09
CA HIS A 48 -4.32 -8.77 -16.54
C HIS A 48 -5.76 -8.72 -15.97
N HIS A 49 -5.97 -8.04 -14.85
CA HIS A 49 -7.30 -7.76 -14.29
C HIS A 49 -7.96 -6.50 -14.88
N ARG A 50 -7.40 -5.94 -15.97
CA ARG A 50 -7.92 -4.76 -16.68
C ARG A 50 -8.09 -3.54 -15.77
N VAL A 51 -7.22 -3.40 -14.76
CA VAL A 51 -7.20 -2.21 -13.91
C VAL A 51 -6.81 -1.00 -14.75
N GLY A 52 -7.60 0.07 -14.70
CA GLY A 52 -7.28 1.33 -15.40
C GLY A 52 -6.55 2.36 -14.54
N ILE A 53 -6.69 2.26 -13.22
CA ILE A 53 -6.21 3.26 -12.25
C ILE A 53 -5.46 2.56 -11.12
N VAL A 54 -4.26 3.05 -10.80
CA VAL A 54 -3.48 2.61 -9.64
C VAL A 54 -3.32 3.76 -8.66
N VAL A 55 -3.57 3.47 -7.39
CA VAL A 55 -3.48 4.43 -6.29
C VAL A 55 -2.34 4.05 -5.36
N TYR A 56 -1.49 5.02 -5.01
CA TYR A 56 -0.43 4.87 -4.01
C TYR A 56 -0.58 5.87 -2.88
N GLU A 57 0.05 5.58 -1.74
CA GLU A 57 0.17 6.54 -0.65
C GLU A 57 1.02 7.74 -1.09
N ASP A 58 0.55 8.95 -0.82
CA ASP A 58 1.32 10.17 -1.01
C ASP A 58 2.39 10.33 0.08
N LEU A 59 3.58 9.79 -0.18
CA LEU A 59 4.74 9.87 0.71
C LEU A 59 5.58 11.15 0.51
N PHE A 60 5.23 11.99 -0.47
CA PHE A 60 5.89 13.27 -0.72
C PHE A 60 5.32 14.35 0.19
N LYS A 61 3.99 14.39 0.36
CA LYS A 61 3.32 15.34 1.26
C LYS A 61 3.54 15.03 2.74
N ILE A 62 3.76 13.78 3.10
CA ILE A 62 3.91 13.38 4.50
C ILE A 62 5.38 13.28 4.90
N LYS A 63 5.86 14.25 5.69
CA LYS A 63 7.12 14.14 6.45
C LYS A 63 6.89 13.36 7.76
N ARG A 64 6.48 12.08 7.69
CA ARG A 64 6.32 11.28 8.92
C ARG A 64 7.66 10.78 9.41
N ARG A 65 8.06 11.20 10.63
CA ARG A 65 8.98 10.40 11.44
C ARG A 65 8.34 9.05 11.70
N ILE A 66 9.12 7.98 11.52
CA ILE A 66 8.66 6.62 11.81
C ILE A 66 8.30 6.56 13.30
N LYS A 67 7.02 6.31 13.61
CA LYS A 67 6.57 6.13 15.00
C LYS A 67 7.26 4.88 15.54
N LYS A 68 8.21 5.07 16.45
CA LYS A 68 8.97 3.96 17.04
C LYS A 68 8.01 3.11 17.88
N THR A 69 8.09 1.81 17.70
CA THR A 69 7.41 0.80 18.52
C THR A 69 8.35 0.30 19.63
N LYS A 70 7.87 -0.53 20.56
CA LYS A 70 8.73 -1.21 21.55
C LYS A 70 9.70 -2.23 20.90
N ASN A 71 9.44 -2.64 19.65
CA ASN A 71 10.24 -3.65 18.95
C ASN A 71 11.43 -3.01 18.19
N ARG A 72 12.64 -3.20 18.73
CA ARG A 72 13.91 -2.74 18.11
C ARG A 72 14.12 -3.28 16.69
N SER A 73 13.84 -4.55 16.46
CA SER A 73 13.99 -5.19 15.14
C SER A 73 13.02 -4.61 14.13
N GLY A 74 11.75 -4.42 14.52
CA GLY A 74 10.72 -3.78 13.71
C GLY A 74 11.09 -2.35 13.32
N ASN A 75 11.53 -1.55 14.29
CA ASN A 75 11.97 -0.17 14.05
C ASN A 75 13.16 -0.09 13.08
N ARG A 76 14.14 -0.99 13.23
CA ARG A 76 15.28 -1.08 12.32
C ARG A 76 14.84 -1.39 10.88
N LYS A 77 13.92 -2.34 10.71
CA LYS A 77 13.37 -2.70 9.39
C LYS A 77 12.62 -1.53 8.77
N ALA A 78 11.76 -0.86 9.55
CA ALA A 78 11.02 0.31 9.09
C ALA A 78 11.93 1.46 8.65
N ASN A 79 12.97 1.76 9.43
CA ASN A 79 13.94 2.82 9.11
C ASN A 79 14.78 2.53 7.87
N ARG A 80 15.09 1.25 7.60
CA ARG A 80 15.91 0.84 6.45
C ARG A 80 15.12 0.68 5.15
N PHE A 81 13.79 0.68 5.19
CA PHE A 81 12.97 0.46 4.01
C PHE A 81 12.89 1.75 3.15
N PRO A 82 13.34 1.73 1.88
CA PRO A 82 13.42 2.92 1.05
C PRO A 82 12.06 3.28 0.42
N LYS A 83 11.09 3.70 1.25
CA LYS A 83 9.68 3.89 0.82
C LYS A 83 9.51 4.87 -0.35
N ARG A 84 10.18 6.02 -0.29
CA ARG A 84 10.10 7.05 -1.35
C ARG A 84 10.68 6.57 -2.67
N LYS A 85 11.90 5.98 -2.63
CA LYS A 85 12.52 5.37 -3.80
C LYS A 85 11.63 4.26 -4.39
N LEU A 86 11.00 3.44 -3.56
CA LEU A 86 10.07 2.42 -4.05
C LEU A 86 8.82 3.04 -4.70
N LEU A 87 8.29 4.13 -4.13
CA LEU A 87 7.16 4.86 -4.71
C LEU A 87 7.50 5.47 -6.07
N GLU A 88 8.67 6.09 -6.22
CA GLU A 88 9.14 6.62 -7.52
C GLU A 88 9.18 5.53 -8.59
N TYR A 89 9.75 4.37 -8.26
CA TYR A 89 9.79 3.23 -9.18
C TYR A 89 8.39 2.66 -9.44
N ALA A 90 7.51 2.62 -8.44
CA ALA A 90 6.12 2.19 -8.59
C ALA A 90 5.35 3.06 -9.57
N ILE A 91 5.48 4.39 -9.47
CA ILE A 91 4.88 5.33 -10.42
C ILE A 91 5.41 5.08 -11.83
N THR A 92 6.74 5.07 -12.01
CA THR A 92 7.36 4.86 -13.33
C THR A 92 6.96 3.53 -13.95
N MET A 93 6.95 2.44 -13.16
CA MET A 93 6.55 1.13 -13.65
C MET A 93 5.06 1.07 -13.98
N ALA A 94 4.20 1.69 -13.18
CA ALA A 94 2.76 1.72 -13.45
C ALA A 94 2.44 2.50 -14.74
N LEU A 95 3.12 3.62 -14.97
CA LEU A 95 2.98 4.39 -16.21
C LEU A 95 3.42 3.60 -17.44
N LYS A 96 4.46 2.75 -17.34
CA LYS A 96 4.85 1.83 -18.43
C LYS A 96 3.78 0.80 -18.79
N TYR A 97 2.90 0.45 -17.85
CA TYR A 97 1.72 -0.39 -18.10
C TYR A 97 0.50 0.43 -18.56
N ASN A 98 0.67 1.72 -18.84
CA ASN A 98 -0.39 2.65 -19.24
C ASN A 98 -1.50 2.82 -18.18
N PHE A 99 -1.19 2.61 -16.90
CA PHE A 99 -2.13 2.92 -15.83
C PHE A 99 -2.18 4.43 -15.59
N LYS A 100 -3.37 4.94 -15.24
CA LYS A 100 -3.49 6.25 -14.60
C LYS A 100 -3.03 6.12 -13.15
N VAL A 101 -2.12 6.98 -12.71
CA VAL A 101 -1.53 6.90 -11.36
C VAL A 101 -1.97 8.09 -10.53
N TYR A 102 -2.47 7.83 -9.32
CA TYR A 102 -2.83 8.86 -8.35
C TYR A 102 -2.17 8.63 -7.00
N LEU A 103 -1.79 9.73 -6.35
CA LEU A 103 -1.26 9.73 -5.00
C LEU A 103 -2.33 10.23 -4.04
N VAL A 104 -2.62 9.44 -3.02
CA VAL A 104 -3.70 9.71 -2.06
C VAL A 104 -3.13 9.84 -0.67
N ASN A 105 -3.65 10.78 0.09
CA ASN A 105 -3.24 11.01 1.47
C ASN A 105 -3.58 9.77 2.35
N PRO A 106 -2.60 9.08 2.96
CA PRO A 106 -2.82 7.93 3.82
C PRO A 106 -3.21 8.29 5.26
N SER A 107 -3.54 9.55 5.56
CA SER A 107 -3.95 9.95 6.92
C SER A 107 -5.17 9.16 7.39
N TYR A 108 -5.05 8.61 8.61
CA TYR A 108 -6.04 7.80 9.33
C TYR A 108 -6.37 6.42 8.77
N THR A 109 -5.88 6.05 7.57
CA THR A 109 -6.18 4.76 6.93
C THR A 109 -5.78 3.57 7.79
N SER A 110 -4.58 3.57 8.38
CA SER A 110 -4.11 2.47 9.22
C SER A 110 -4.87 2.32 10.54
N ARG A 111 -5.33 3.44 11.12
CA ARG A 111 -6.10 3.43 12.38
C ARG A 111 -7.49 2.88 12.13
N LEU A 112 -8.14 3.37 11.07
CA LEU A 112 -9.44 2.90 10.61
C LEU A 112 -9.38 1.42 10.23
N ALA A 113 -8.36 1.02 9.47
CA ALA A 113 -8.14 -0.37 9.09
C ALA A 113 -8.06 -1.30 10.30
N GLU A 114 -7.29 -0.94 11.34
CA GLU A 114 -7.16 -1.79 12.54
C GLU A 114 -8.51 -2.05 13.22
N LYS A 115 -9.41 -1.05 13.24
CA LYS A 115 -10.74 -1.18 13.85
C LYS A 115 -11.71 -2.02 13.02
N ILE A 116 -11.63 -1.91 11.69
CA ILE A 116 -12.65 -2.50 10.81
C ILE A 116 -12.21 -3.81 10.15
N LYS A 117 -10.92 -4.18 10.26
CA LYS A 117 -10.34 -5.36 9.58
C LYS A 117 -11.12 -6.64 9.83
N ASP A 118 -11.62 -6.83 11.05
CA ASP A 118 -12.31 -8.06 11.46
C ASP A 118 -13.68 -8.17 10.76
N ARG A 119 -14.34 -7.02 10.48
CA ARG A 119 -15.57 -6.98 9.68
C ARG A 119 -15.35 -7.37 8.22
N PHE A 120 -14.15 -7.17 7.70
CA PHE A 120 -13.78 -7.56 6.35
C PHE A 120 -13.18 -8.97 6.28
N GLY A 121 -12.82 -9.59 7.41
CA GLY A 121 -12.07 -10.85 7.43
C GLY A 121 -10.69 -10.77 6.78
N LEU A 122 -10.11 -9.56 6.69
CA LEU A 122 -8.85 -9.28 5.99
C LEU A 122 -7.79 -8.75 6.97
N ASP A 123 -6.51 -8.82 6.58
CA ASP A 123 -5.46 -8.22 7.39
C ASP A 123 -5.47 -6.68 7.29
N LYS A 124 -4.94 -6.01 8.31
CA LYS A 124 -4.93 -4.54 8.41
C LYS A 124 -4.27 -3.84 7.20
N HIS A 125 -3.28 -4.45 6.56
CA HIS A 125 -2.59 -3.83 5.44
C HIS A 125 -3.44 -3.88 4.17
N THR A 126 -4.13 -5.00 3.97
CA THR A 126 -5.11 -5.15 2.89
C THR A 126 -6.26 -4.17 3.08
N VAL A 127 -6.83 -4.07 4.29
CA VAL A 127 -7.90 -3.10 4.57
C VAL A 127 -7.42 -1.65 4.47
N SER A 128 -6.19 -1.35 4.89
CA SER A 128 -5.62 -0.01 4.70
C SER A 128 -5.47 0.35 3.22
N ALA A 129 -5.12 -0.61 2.36
CA ALA A 129 -5.05 -0.40 0.92
C ALA A 129 -6.44 -0.22 0.30
N TYR A 130 -7.42 -1.00 0.75
CA TYR A 130 -8.84 -0.82 0.38
C TYR A 130 -9.32 0.59 0.72
N LEU A 131 -9.10 1.05 1.95
CA LEU A 131 -9.50 2.39 2.40
C LEU A 131 -8.85 3.51 1.59
N LEU A 132 -7.60 3.31 1.14
CA LEU A 132 -6.92 4.27 0.26
C LEU A 132 -7.60 4.36 -1.11
N GLY A 133 -7.96 3.21 -1.69
CA GLY A 133 -8.74 3.14 -2.94
C GLY A 133 -10.13 3.75 -2.78
N LEU A 134 -10.82 3.44 -1.68
CA LEU A 134 -12.13 4.01 -1.37
C LEU A 134 -12.06 5.53 -1.19
N ARG A 135 -11.01 6.04 -0.55
CA ARG A 135 -10.79 7.49 -0.40
C ARG A 135 -10.63 8.20 -1.74
N TYR A 136 -10.05 7.54 -2.73
CA TYR A 136 -9.96 8.07 -4.10
C TYR A 136 -11.31 8.01 -4.83
N LEU A 137 -11.98 6.85 -4.74
CA LEU A 137 -13.17 6.55 -5.52
C LEU A 137 -14.44 7.23 -4.98
N ASN A 138 -14.60 7.27 -3.65
CA ASN A 138 -15.76 7.81 -2.96
C ASN A 138 -15.33 8.49 -1.64
N PRO A 139 -14.82 9.73 -1.73
CA PRO A 139 -14.34 10.51 -0.58
C PRO A 139 -15.39 10.69 0.53
N GLU A 140 -16.66 10.85 0.16
CA GLU A 140 -17.80 11.05 1.07
C GLU A 140 -18.02 9.80 1.94
N THR A 141 -17.99 8.61 1.33
CA THR A 141 -18.13 7.34 2.06
C THR A 141 -16.93 7.14 3.00
N TYR A 142 -15.72 7.43 2.53
CA TYR A 142 -14.54 7.41 3.39
C TYR A 142 -14.67 8.36 4.58
N LYS A 143 -15.18 9.58 4.36
CA LYS A 143 -15.41 10.57 5.42
C LYS A 143 -16.44 10.08 6.43
N ARG A 144 -17.57 9.53 5.98
CA ARG A 144 -18.57 8.92 6.89
C ARG A 144 -18.00 7.78 7.74
N LEU A 145 -17.13 6.95 7.17
CA LEU A 145 -16.44 5.90 7.93
C LEU A 145 -15.50 6.50 8.98
N LEU A 146 -14.80 7.58 8.63
CA LEU A 146 -13.93 8.28 9.57
C LEU A 146 -14.72 8.95 10.71
N ASP A 147 -15.83 9.61 10.37
CA ASP A 147 -16.66 10.37 11.31
C ASP A 147 -17.34 9.45 12.33
N ARG A 148 -17.81 8.26 11.92
CA ARG A 148 -18.33 7.21 12.82
C ARG A 148 -17.28 6.67 13.80
N ASP A 149 -16.00 7.01 13.59
CA ASP A 149 -14.86 6.51 14.34
C ASP A 149 -14.16 7.58 15.21
N THR A 150 -14.65 8.81 15.19
CA THR A 150 -14.19 9.96 16.01
C THR A 150 -15.12 10.15 17.19
#